data_AF-A0A496VJ47-F1
#
_entry.id   AF-A0A496VJ47-F1
#
_cell.length_a   1.000
_cell.length_b   1.000
_cell.length_c   1.000
_cell.angle_alpha   90.00
_cell.angle_beta   90.00
_cell.angle_gamma   90.00
#
_symmetry.space_group_name_H-M   'P 1'
#
loop_
_entity.id
_entity.type
_entity.pdbx_description
1 polymer ?
#
loop_
_entity_poly.entity_id
_entity_poly.type
_entity_poly.pdbx_seq_one_letter_code
_entity_poly.pdbx_strand_id
1 'polypeptide(L)'
;MDIYIFNELSSPFATITEAKEHLVTFINICFRARKLGFKTLHLHENIGKSLYELPIAPNYTVSQWLQDSEEDVKNQFREIITKTPLITKDYPIEKERNELSEFKIEINHKTQFADGLGAAYLLETLCVSFLSHDLWNTDEIKNVKHWCLTEAGNELTEIIAVKHASKPAHLAKHQAWFEQKKRENLQKSRDLWELRYEFFPHLVLCGEVEKQLTRLGIQSKFFDQIIEKLKRLNEYAKNWQNGSYSDTKAKQYGLDVSGESEGTLKKYGRQRKFRLPNKKKQLFEKHIKTGNLRFHFYPDEESHTIYVGYIGSHLSTVKFK
;
A
#
# COMPACT_ATOMS: atom_id res chain seq x y z
N MET A 1 3.89 -7.02 5.55
CA MET A 1 4.14 -6.10 4.44
C MET A 1 3.82 -6.83 3.16
N ASP A 2 2.84 -6.36 2.38
CA ASP A 2 2.29 -7.09 1.23
C ASP A 2 2.68 -6.46 -0.11
N ILE A 3 3.16 -5.22 -0.12
CA ILE A 3 3.55 -4.49 -1.32
C ILE A 3 5.05 -4.61 -1.53
N TYR A 4 5.51 -4.68 -2.77
CA TYR A 4 6.91 -4.54 -3.18
C TYR A 4 6.97 -3.78 -4.51
N ILE A 5 8.07 -3.09 -4.78
CA ILE A 5 8.13 -2.10 -5.87
C ILE A 5 9.00 -2.61 -7.01
N PHE A 6 8.59 -2.37 -8.25
CA PHE A 6 9.45 -2.57 -9.41
C PHE A 6 10.41 -1.39 -9.58
N ASN A 7 11.70 -1.67 -9.79
CA ASN A 7 12.70 -0.69 -10.19
C ASN A 7 12.66 -0.48 -11.70
N GLU A 8 12.12 0.65 -12.13
CA GLU A 8 12.02 1.07 -13.52
C GLU A 8 13.38 1.19 -14.23
N LEU A 9 14.42 1.56 -13.48
CA LEU A 9 15.78 1.75 -14.02
C LEU A 9 16.46 0.43 -14.38
N SER A 10 15.83 -0.69 -14.05
CA SER A 10 16.28 -2.00 -14.48
C SER A 10 15.89 -2.35 -15.92
N SER A 11 15.18 -1.48 -16.61
CA SER A 11 14.89 -1.60 -18.04
C SER A 11 15.59 -0.49 -18.84
N PRO A 12 16.04 -0.75 -20.09
CA PRO A 12 16.03 -2.01 -20.82
C PRO A 12 17.30 -2.86 -20.61
N PHE A 13 17.27 -4.11 -21.09
CA PHE A 13 18.44 -4.96 -21.34
C PHE A 13 19.19 -4.52 -22.61
N ALA A 14 20.46 -4.93 -22.74
CA ALA A 14 21.25 -4.59 -23.92
C ALA A 14 20.79 -5.39 -25.16
N THR A 15 20.35 -6.64 -24.97
CA THR A 15 19.90 -7.51 -26.07
C THR A 15 18.55 -8.19 -25.81
N ILE A 16 17.89 -8.62 -26.89
CA ILE A 16 16.65 -9.43 -26.81
C ILE A 16 16.93 -10.77 -26.13
N THR A 17 18.11 -11.36 -26.35
CA THR A 17 18.51 -12.64 -25.74
C THR A 17 18.59 -12.52 -24.22
N GLU A 18 19.26 -11.49 -23.71
CA GLU A 18 19.33 -11.21 -22.26
C GLU A 18 17.93 -10.95 -21.68
N ALA A 19 17.09 -10.18 -22.38
CA ALA A 19 15.73 -9.95 -21.94
C ALA A 19 14.94 -11.26 -21.81
N LYS A 20 15.03 -12.15 -22.82
CA LYS A 20 14.36 -13.45 -22.79
C LYS A 20 14.80 -14.31 -21.60
N GLU A 21 16.10 -14.35 -21.30
CA GLU A 21 16.66 -15.12 -20.19
C GLU A 21 16.26 -14.55 -18.82
N HIS A 22 16.36 -13.24 -18.65
CA HIS A 22 16.21 -12.61 -17.33
C HIS A 22 14.78 -12.25 -16.96
N LEU A 23 13.84 -12.10 -17.90
CA LEU A 23 12.43 -11.91 -17.53
C LEU A 23 11.81 -13.15 -16.88
N VAL A 24 12.24 -14.35 -17.26
CA VAL A 24 11.84 -15.59 -16.56
C VAL A 24 12.37 -15.59 -15.13
N THR A 25 13.59 -15.10 -14.93
CA THR A 25 14.16 -14.92 -13.58
C THR A 25 13.35 -13.91 -12.76
N PHE A 26 12.91 -12.81 -13.37
CA PHE A 26 12.05 -11.82 -12.71
C PHE A 26 10.72 -12.42 -12.23
N ILE A 27 10.04 -13.21 -13.07
CA ILE A 27 8.81 -13.94 -12.69
C ILE A 27 9.07 -14.82 -11.46
N ASN A 28 10.16 -15.59 -11.49
CA ASN A 28 10.54 -16.46 -10.38
C ASN A 28 10.76 -15.68 -9.06
N ILE A 29 11.32 -14.47 -9.13
CA ILE A 29 11.47 -13.60 -7.95
C ILE A 29 10.12 -13.18 -7.43
N CYS A 30 9.21 -12.69 -8.28
CA CYS A 30 7.86 -12.29 -7.88
C CYS A 30 7.11 -13.43 -7.16
N PHE A 31 7.18 -14.66 -7.69
CA PHE A 31 6.55 -15.82 -7.05
C PHE A 31 7.19 -16.19 -5.71
N ARG A 32 8.52 -16.10 -5.59
CA ARG A 32 9.19 -16.35 -4.31
C ARG A 32 8.92 -15.24 -3.29
N ALA A 33 8.84 -13.99 -3.74
CA ALA A 33 8.52 -12.84 -2.88
C ALA A 33 7.13 -13.01 -2.25
N ARG A 34 6.15 -13.54 -3.01
CA ARG A 34 4.82 -13.91 -2.49
C ARG A 34 4.87 -14.93 -1.37
N LYS A 35 5.76 -15.92 -1.44
CA LYS A 35 5.95 -16.92 -0.37
C LYS A 35 6.50 -16.30 0.91
N LEU A 36 7.33 -15.26 0.79
CA LEU A 36 7.78 -14.48 1.95
C LEU A 36 6.69 -13.56 2.48
N GLY A 37 5.74 -13.13 1.66
CA GLY A 37 4.59 -12.32 2.08
C GLY A 37 4.40 -11.05 1.27
N PHE A 38 5.29 -10.76 0.30
CA PHE A 38 5.16 -9.69 -0.68
C PHE A 38 4.20 -10.11 -1.80
N LYS A 39 2.94 -9.75 -1.69
CA LYS A 39 1.83 -10.25 -2.53
C LYS A 39 1.62 -9.44 -3.80
N THR A 40 1.81 -8.13 -3.71
CA THR A 40 1.36 -7.16 -4.70
C THR A 40 2.55 -6.37 -5.21
N LEU A 41 2.92 -6.57 -6.48
CA LEU A 41 3.90 -5.72 -7.13
C LEU A 41 3.26 -4.35 -7.38
N HIS A 42 4.01 -3.29 -7.18
CA HIS A 42 3.58 -1.93 -7.51
C HIS A 42 4.57 -1.32 -8.50
N LEU A 43 4.07 -0.48 -9.38
CA LEU A 43 4.85 0.20 -10.42
C LEU A 43 4.79 1.69 -10.17
N HIS A 44 5.90 2.40 -10.33
CA HIS A 44 5.84 3.84 -10.38
C HIS A 44 5.20 4.29 -11.71
N GLU A 45 4.43 5.39 -11.70
CA GLU A 45 3.70 5.86 -12.90
C GLU A 45 4.61 6.25 -14.08
N ASN A 46 5.89 6.50 -13.82
CA ASN A 46 6.88 6.86 -14.84
C ASN A 46 7.09 5.76 -15.91
N ILE A 47 6.76 4.49 -15.63
CA ILE A 47 6.86 3.42 -16.62
C ILE A 47 5.64 3.32 -17.55
N GLY A 48 4.63 4.17 -17.32
CA GLY A 48 3.38 4.14 -18.06
C GLY A 48 2.27 3.36 -17.32
N LYS A 49 1.24 2.96 -18.07
CA LYS A 49 0.01 2.39 -17.47
C LYS A 49 0.14 0.93 -17.06
N SER A 50 1.08 0.19 -17.65
CA SER A 50 1.28 -1.23 -17.37
C SER A 50 2.66 -1.70 -17.83
N LEU A 51 3.12 -2.85 -17.32
CA LEU A 51 4.35 -3.47 -17.77
C LEU A 51 4.32 -3.93 -19.24
N TYR A 52 3.16 -4.11 -19.87
CA TYR A 52 3.09 -4.63 -21.25
C TYR A 52 3.81 -3.74 -22.27
N GLU A 53 3.74 -2.43 -22.07
CA GLU A 53 4.31 -1.42 -22.97
C GLU A 53 5.77 -1.11 -22.63
N LEU A 54 6.31 -1.65 -21.53
CA LEU A 54 7.66 -1.38 -21.08
C LEU A 54 8.68 -1.87 -22.13
N PRO A 55 9.54 -0.98 -22.65
CA PRO A 55 10.67 -1.36 -23.50
C PRO A 55 11.69 -2.14 -22.66
N ILE A 56 12.01 -3.37 -23.07
CA ILE A 56 12.92 -4.27 -22.36
C ILE A 56 14.18 -4.60 -23.17
N ALA A 57 14.20 -4.36 -24.47
CA ALA A 57 15.43 -4.36 -25.28
C ALA A 57 15.21 -3.45 -26.50
N PRO A 58 16.23 -3.15 -27.32
CA PRO A 58 16.06 -2.32 -28.51
C PRO A 58 14.94 -2.84 -29.42
N ASN A 59 13.92 -2.00 -29.66
CA ASN A 59 12.71 -2.33 -30.43
C ASN A 59 11.92 -3.55 -29.94
N TYR A 60 12.02 -3.85 -28.64
CA TYR A 60 11.41 -5.04 -28.04
C TYR A 60 10.79 -4.73 -26.68
N THR A 61 9.50 -5.06 -26.54
CA THR A 61 8.65 -4.77 -25.38
C THR A 61 8.28 -6.04 -24.63
N VAL A 62 7.78 -5.89 -23.40
CA VAL A 62 7.21 -7.01 -22.63
C VAL A 62 6.08 -7.70 -23.39
N SER A 63 5.22 -6.94 -24.11
CA SER A 63 4.14 -7.53 -24.92
C SER A 63 4.68 -8.47 -26.01
N GLN A 64 5.73 -8.06 -26.71
CA GLN A 64 6.39 -8.90 -27.72
C GLN A 64 7.07 -10.11 -27.07
N TRP A 65 7.76 -9.92 -25.94
CA TRP A 65 8.32 -11.03 -25.17
C TRP A 65 7.29 -12.04 -24.71
N LEU A 66 6.14 -11.57 -24.26
CA LEU A 66 5.04 -12.46 -23.92
C LEU A 66 4.58 -13.25 -25.12
N GLN A 67 4.42 -12.65 -26.31
CA GLN A 67 4.00 -13.39 -27.51
C GLN A 67 4.96 -14.55 -27.84
N ASP A 68 6.26 -14.29 -27.72
CA ASP A 68 7.35 -15.22 -27.96
C ASP A 68 7.51 -16.31 -26.86
N SER A 69 6.85 -16.15 -25.72
CA SER A 69 7.02 -17.04 -24.56
C SER A 69 6.07 -18.23 -24.55
N GLU A 70 6.46 -19.29 -23.83
CA GLU A 70 5.64 -20.46 -23.53
C GLU A 70 4.33 -20.08 -22.79
N GLU A 71 3.27 -20.88 -22.95
CA GLU A 71 1.95 -20.56 -22.38
C GLU A 71 1.96 -20.53 -20.84
N ASP A 72 2.78 -21.37 -20.18
CA ASP A 72 2.92 -21.33 -18.72
C ASP A 72 3.54 -20.01 -18.24
N VAL A 73 4.59 -19.53 -18.92
CA VAL A 73 5.23 -18.24 -18.62
C VAL A 73 4.25 -17.08 -18.82
N LYS A 74 3.45 -17.12 -19.89
CA LYS A 74 2.38 -16.14 -20.14
C LYS A 74 1.38 -16.09 -18.98
N ASN A 75 0.91 -17.24 -18.50
CA ASN A 75 -0.05 -17.33 -17.40
C ASN A 75 0.53 -16.84 -16.09
N GLN A 76 1.77 -17.23 -15.79
CA GLN A 76 2.52 -16.77 -14.63
C GLN A 76 2.67 -15.24 -14.62
N PHE A 77 3.05 -14.65 -15.76
CA PHE A 77 3.16 -13.20 -15.89
C PHE A 77 1.82 -12.50 -15.64
N ARG A 78 0.74 -12.95 -16.30
CA ARG A 78 -0.62 -12.39 -16.13
C ARG A 78 -1.06 -12.37 -14.67
N GLU A 79 -0.70 -13.41 -13.89
CA GLU A 79 -1.02 -13.47 -12.47
C GLU A 79 -0.31 -12.39 -11.63
N ILE A 80 0.88 -11.95 -12.05
CA ILE A 80 1.63 -10.87 -11.41
C ILE A 80 0.97 -9.53 -11.73
N ILE A 81 0.78 -9.23 -13.01
CA ILE A 81 0.39 -7.88 -13.46
C ILE A 81 -1.09 -7.53 -13.23
N THR A 82 -2.00 -8.51 -13.19
CA THR A 82 -3.43 -8.25 -12.91
C THR A 82 -3.67 -7.63 -11.53
N LYS A 83 -2.70 -7.76 -10.63
CA LYS A 83 -2.73 -7.25 -9.26
C LYS A 83 -1.69 -6.16 -9.03
N THR A 84 -1.31 -5.41 -10.07
CA THR A 84 -0.22 -4.45 -10.00
C THR A 84 -0.73 -3.01 -10.09
N PRO A 85 -1.00 -2.33 -8.96
CA PRO A 85 -1.42 -0.94 -8.93
C PRO A 85 -0.26 -0.01 -9.31
N LEU A 86 -0.62 1.14 -9.88
CA LEU A 86 0.31 2.25 -10.06
C LEU A 86 0.46 3.03 -8.75
N ILE A 87 1.69 3.42 -8.45
CA ILE A 87 2.04 4.44 -7.48
C ILE A 87 2.01 5.77 -8.24
N THR A 88 1.01 6.58 -7.94
CA THR A 88 0.81 7.92 -8.51
C THR A 88 1.10 8.98 -7.46
N LYS A 89 1.22 10.24 -7.89
CA LYS A 89 1.39 11.39 -6.97
C LYS A 89 0.30 11.52 -5.91
N ASP A 90 -0.91 11.00 -6.18
CA ASP A 90 -2.03 11.02 -5.23
C ASP A 90 -1.96 9.91 -4.18
N TYR A 91 -1.00 9.01 -4.29
CA TYR A 91 -0.80 7.97 -3.30
C TYR A 91 -0.42 8.64 -1.96
N PRO A 92 -1.10 8.36 -0.83
CA PRO A 92 -0.97 9.19 0.38
C PRO A 92 0.46 9.41 0.87
N ILE A 93 1.31 8.37 0.78
CA ILE A 93 2.72 8.44 1.17
C ILE A 93 3.57 9.22 0.16
N GLU A 94 3.20 9.19 -1.12
CA GLU A 94 3.90 9.88 -2.20
C GLU A 94 3.48 11.34 -2.26
N LYS A 95 2.22 11.66 -1.96
CA LYS A 95 1.71 13.03 -2.00
C LYS A 95 2.41 13.92 -0.97
N GLU A 96 2.55 13.42 0.26
CA GLU A 96 3.25 14.16 1.32
C GLU A 96 4.77 14.21 1.10
N ARG A 97 5.34 13.35 0.24
CA ARG A 97 6.80 13.17 0.11
C ARG A 97 7.38 13.63 -1.23
N ASN A 98 6.75 13.38 -2.37
CA ASN A 98 7.23 13.82 -3.69
C ASN A 98 7.25 15.35 -3.86
N GLU A 99 6.51 16.09 -3.05
CA GLU A 99 6.61 17.56 -3.03
C GLU A 99 7.91 18.04 -2.37
N LEU A 100 8.56 17.21 -1.54
CA LEU A 100 9.67 17.60 -0.66
C LEU A 100 10.85 16.59 -0.65
N SER A 101 10.85 15.56 -1.50
CA SER A 101 11.90 14.52 -1.58
C SER A 101 12.19 14.15 -3.03
N GLU A 102 13.47 13.92 -3.33
CA GLU A 102 13.96 13.40 -4.61
C GLU A 102 14.93 12.23 -4.39
N PHE A 103 14.85 11.21 -5.25
CA PHE A 103 15.72 10.05 -5.22
C PHE A 103 16.50 9.95 -6.53
N LYS A 104 17.82 9.82 -6.44
CA LYS A 104 18.71 9.76 -7.60
C LYS A 104 19.76 8.66 -7.45
N ILE A 105 20.14 8.04 -8.55
CA ILE A 105 21.21 7.04 -8.59
C ILE A 105 22.10 7.29 -9.82
N GLU A 106 23.38 6.95 -9.72
CA GLU A 106 24.31 7.07 -10.84
C GLU A 106 24.39 5.74 -11.61
N ILE A 107 24.09 5.78 -12.90
CA ILE A 107 24.17 4.64 -13.83
C ILE A 107 24.99 5.10 -15.04
N ASN A 108 26.10 4.41 -15.33
CA ASN A 108 27.00 4.75 -16.44
C ASN A 108 27.41 6.24 -16.45
N HIS A 109 27.81 6.76 -15.29
CA HIS A 109 28.19 8.17 -15.08
C HIS A 109 27.09 9.19 -15.36
N LYS A 110 25.83 8.75 -15.41
CA LYS A 110 24.66 9.63 -15.54
C LYS A 110 23.79 9.51 -14.31
N THR A 111 23.44 10.65 -13.73
CA THR A 111 22.45 10.73 -12.66
C THR A 111 21.07 10.49 -13.25
N GLN A 112 20.34 9.52 -12.70
CA GLN A 112 18.97 9.17 -13.05
C GLN A 112 18.06 9.37 -11.83
N PHE A 113 16.81 9.78 -12.06
CA PHE A 113 15.78 9.72 -11.03
C PHE A 113 15.42 8.26 -10.75
N ALA A 114 15.28 7.92 -9.48
CA ALA A 114 15.12 6.56 -9.00
C ALA A 114 13.81 6.42 -8.20
N ASP A 115 12.69 6.65 -8.86
CA ASP A 115 11.39 6.77 -8.21
C ASP A 115 10.94 5.43 -7.60
N GLY A 116 11.14 4.30 -8.30
CA GLY A 116 10.83 2.98 -7.75
C GLY A 116 11.71 2.59 -6.56
N LEU A 117 12.99 3.02 -6.54
CA LEU A 117 13.87 2.86 -5.38
C LEU A 117 13.46 3.75 -4.22
N GLY A 118 13.07 4.99 -4.51
CA GLY A 118 12.54 5.95 -3.54
C GLY A 118 11.26 5.42 -2.89
N ALA A 119 10.27 5.04 -3.69
CA ALA A 119 9.02 4.46 -3.20
C ALA A 119 9.27 3.22 -2.33
N ALA A 120 10.22 2.35 -2.71
CA ALA A 120 10.57 1.19 -1.89
C ALA A 120 11.17 1.59 -0.54
N TYR A 121 12.09 2.55 -0.53
CA TYR A 121 12.69 3.08 0.70
C TYR A 121 11.64 3.71 1.63
N LEU A 122 10.83 4.61 1.07
CA LEU A 122 9.80 5.36 1.80
C LEU A 122 8.73 4.45 2.40
N LEU A 123 8.35 3.39 1.66
CA LEU A 123 7.41 2.38 2.15
C LEU A 123 8.06 1.37 3.09
N GLU A 124 9.39 1.42 3.29
CA GLU A 124 10.22 0.44 3.98
C GLU A 124 10.10 -0.99 3.41
N THR A 125 9.94 -1.12 2.09
CA THR A 125 9.65 -2.40 1.42
C THR A 125 10.78 -2.89 0.52
N LEU A 126 10.59 -4.10 -0.03
CA LEU A 126 11.48 -4.69 -1.03
C LEU A 126 11.28 -4.01 -2.39
N CYS A 127 12.39 -3.65 -3.02
CA CYS A 127 12.44 -3.33 -4.44
C CYS A 127 12.89 -4.55 -5.25
N VAL A 128 12.34 -4.74 -6.45
CA VAL A 128 12.73 -5.82 -7.36
C VAL A 128 13.11 -5.26 -8.73
N SER A 129 14.16 -5.80 -9.32
CA SER A 129 14.68 -5.38 -10.62
C SER A 129 14.78 -6.54 -11.59
N PHE A 130 14.78 -6.22 -12.88
CA PHE A 130 15.45 -7.03 -13.87
C PHE A 130 16.96 -7.10 -13.59
N LEU A 131 17.59 -8.24 -13.91
CA LEU A 131 19.05 -8.40 -13.82
C LEU A 131 19.71 -7.93 -15.13
N SER A 132 19.48 -6.68 -15.50
CA SER A 132 19.97 -6.07 -16.75
C SER A 132 21.35 -5.40 -16.60
N HIS A 133 21.79 -5.18 -15.36
CA HIS A 133 23.03 -4.48 -15.05
C HIS A 133 23.61 -5.00 -13.72
N ASP A 134 24.94 -4.98 -13.58
CA ASP A 134 25.62 -5.43 -12.36
C ASP A 134 25.24 -4.62 -11.11
N LEU A 135 24.85 -3.36 -11.31
CA LEU A 135 24.29 -2.49 -10.26
C LEU A 135 23.07 -3.13 -9.57
N TRP A 136 22.29 -3.92 -10.31
CA TRP A 136 21.14 -4.64 -9.79
C TRP A 136 21.52 -6.00 -9.22
N ASN A 137 22.74 -6.50 -9.43
CA ASN A 137 23.20 -7.80 -8.94
C ASN A 137 23.61 -7.78 -7.45
N THR A 138 22.77 -7.18 -6.61
CA THR A 138 22.94 -7.05 -5.17
C THR A 138 21.61 -7.28 -4.43
N ASP A 139 21.67 -7.70 -3.17
CA ASP A 139 20.52 -7.74 -2.27
C ASP A 139 20.18 -6.38 -1.64
N GLU A 140 21.05 -5.39 -1.78
CA GLU A 140 20.80 -4.04 -1.27
C GLU A 140 21.50 -3.01 -2.17
N ILE A 141 20.75 -1.99 -2.61
CA ILE A 141 21.27 -0.90 -3.44
C ILE A 141 21.64 0.24 -2.49
N LYS A 142 22.94 0.50 -2.34
CA LYS A 142 23.50 1.36 -1.27
C LYS A 142 23.93 2.76 -1.71
N ASN A 143 23.73 3.10 -2.98
CA ASN A 143 24.23 4.33 -3.60
C ASN A 143 23.10 5.23 -4.11
N VAL A 144 21.92 5.14 -3.49
CA VAL A 144 20.80 6.04 -3.81
C VAL A 144 20.97 7.33 -3.02
N LYS A 145 21.05 8.45 -3.71
CA LYS A 145 21.02 9.81 -3.13
C LYS A 145 19.58 10.17 -2.85
N HIS A 146 19.27 10.46 -1.59
CA HIS A 146 17.99 10.98 -1.15
C HIS A 146 18.17 12.43 -0.73
N TRP A 147 17.56 13.34 -1.48
CA TRP A 147 17.44 14.75 -1.11
C TRP A 147 16.05 14.98 -0.52
N CYS A 148 15.94 15.76 0.55
CA CYS A 148 14.65 16.15 1.11
C CYS A 148 14.68 17.52 1.81
N LEU A 149 13.50 18.14 1.91
CA LEU A 149 13.27 19.32 2.74
C LEU A 149 12.73 18.89 4.11
N THR A 150 13.42 19.30 5.17
CA THR A 150 12.99 19.06 6.55
C THR A 150 11.81 19.95 6.94
N GLU A 151 11.13 19.61 8.04
CA GLU A 151 10.03 20.43 8.60
C GLU A 151 10.47 21.86 8.96
N ALA A 152 11.76 22.06 9.26
CA ALA A 152 12.35 23.37 9.52
C ALA A 152 12.70 24.15 8.24
N GLY A 153 12.42 23.60 7.06
CA GLY A 153 12.76 24.20 5.76
C GLY A 153 14.23 24.05 5.35
N ASN A 154 15.03 23.25 6.06
CA ASN A 154 16.41 22.96 5.68
C ASN A 154 16.47 21.83 4.66
N GLU A 155 17.38 21.94 3.69
CA GLU A 155 17.70 20.86 2.76
C GLU A 155 18.64 19.84 3.40
N LEU A 156 18.35 18.56 3.20
CA LEU A 156 19.18 17.44 3.60
C LEU A 156 19.46 16.57 2.38
N THR A 157 20.69 16.07 2.25
CA THR A 157 21.02 15.02 1.29
C THR A 157 21.79 13.92 1.98
N GLU A 158 21.32 12.69 1.82
CA GLU A 158 21.92 11.50 2.40
C GLU A 158 22.06 10.39 1.36
N ILE A 159 22.94 9.43 1.63
CA ILE A 159 23.05 8.19 0.87
C ILE A 159 22.31 7.11 1.64
N ILE A 160 21.29 6.53 1.01
CA ILE A 160 20.43 5.52 1.60
C ILE A 160 20.68 4.13 1.00
N ALA A 161 20.24 3.12 1.73
CA ALA A 161 20.26 1.73 1.30
C ALA A 161 18.83 1.21 1.09
N VAL A 162 18.56 0.64 -0.08
CA VAL A 162 17.25 0.08 -0.44
C VAL A 162 17.33 -1.44 -0.51
N LYS A 163 16.47 -2.13 0.25
CA LYS A 163 16.35 -3.60 0.21
C LYS A 163 15.93 -4.03 -1.20
N HIS A 164 16.69 -4.93 -1.81
CA HIS A 164 16.60 -5.19 -3.23
C HIS A 164 16.69 -6.68 -3.60
N ALA A 165 16.07 -7.10 -4.70
CA ALA A 165 16.31 -8.40 -5.30
C ALA A 165 16.16 -8.41 -6.84
N SER A 166 17.14 -9.00 -7.52
CA SER A 166 17.17 -9.27 -8.98
C SER A 166 17.43 -10.74 -9.30
N LYS A 167 17.66 -11.57 -8.28
CA LYS A 167 17.72 -13.03 -8.37
C LYS A 167 17.25 -13.68 -7.08
N PRO A 168 16.83 -14.95 -7.10
CA PRO A 168 16.30 -15.63 -5.92
C PRO A 168 17.22 -15.66 -4.69
N ALA A 169 18.55 -15.67 -4.90
CA ALA A 169 19.52 -15.66 -3.82
C ALA A 169 19.49 -14.35 -2.99
N HIS A 170 19.16 -13.22 -3.61
CA HIS A 170 19.02 -11.93 -2.90
C HIS A 170 17.81 -11.95 -1.97
N LEU A 171 16.69 -12.49 -2.46
CA LEU A 171 15.46 -12.55 -1.69
C LEU A 171 15.61 -13.37 -0.40
N ALA A 172 16.39 -14.46 -0.44
CA ALA A 172 16.65 -15.30 0.72
C ALA A 172 17.34 -14.53 1.86
N LYS A 173 18.18 -13.54 1.55
CA LYS A 173 18.87 -12.70 2.55
C LYS A 173 17.91 -11.78 3.32
N HIS A 174 16.73 -11.49 2.76
CA HIS A 174 15.74 -10.60 3.37
C HIS A 174 14.75 -11.29 4.29
N GLN A 175 14.83 -12.62 4.42
CA GLN A 175 13.85 -13.40 5.19
C GLN A 175 13.81 -12.99 6.67
N ALA A 176 14.96 -12.85 7.33
CA ALA A 176 15.02 -12.50 8.75
C ALA A 176 14.47 -11.08 9.00
N TRP A 177 14.85 -10.12 8.15
CA TRP A 177 14.35 -8.75 8.20
C TRP A 177 12.83 -8.70 8.03
N PHE A 178 12.28 -9.44 7.06
CA PHE A 178 10.85 -9.49 6.82
C PHE A 178 10.09 -10.08 8.01
N GLU A 179 10.57 -11.20 8.57
CA GLU A 179 9.94 -11.82 9.74
C GLU A 179 10.00 -10.91 10.98
N GLN A 180 11.07 -10.14 11.16
CA GLN A 180 11.15 -9.12 12.20
C GLN A 180 10.10 -8.02 11.99
N LYS A 181 10.05 -7.40 10.80
CA LYS A 181 9.05 -6.36 10.48
C LYS A 181 7.62 -6.85 10.67
N LYS A 182 7.35 -8.11 10.31
CA LYS A 182 6.04 -8.74 10.55
C LYS A 182 5.71 -8.84 12.04
N ARG A 183 6.66 -9.23 12.89
CA ARG A 183 6.48 -9.26 14.36
C ARG A 183 6.24 -7.87 14.94
N GLU A 184 7.06 -6.89 14.54
CA GLU A 184 6.92 -5.49 14.99
C GLU A 184 5.54 -4.91 14.63
N ASN A 185 5.09 -5.15 13.40
CA ASN A 185 3.78 -4.70 12.93
C ASN A 185 2.61 -5.38 13.66
N LEU A 186 2.76 -6.67 14.00
CA LEU A 186 1.79 -7.37 14.85
C LEU A 186 1.76 -6.79 16.26
N GLN A 187 2.91 -6.44 16.83
CA GLN A 187 3.00 -5.81 18.14
C GLN A 187 2.35 -4.43 18.13
N LYS A 188 2.71 -3.55 17.17
CA LYS A 188 2.07 -2.24 16.98
C LYS A 188 0.55 -2.34 16.93
N SER A 189 0.03 -3.33 16.21
CA SER A 189 -1.42 -3.54 16.13
C SER A 189 -2.06 -3.97 17.45
N ARG A 190 -1.36 -4.77 18.26
CA ARG A 190 -1.83 -5.15 19.59
C ARG A 190 -1.80 -3.95 20.52
N ASP A 191 -0.70 -3.20 20.51
CA ASP A 191 -0.55 -2.00 21.34
C ASP A 191 -1.63 -0.96 21.03
N LEU A 192 -1.92 -0.72 19.74
CA LEU A 192 -3.01 0.16 19.31
C LEU A 192 -4.37 -0.30 19.85
N TRP A 193 -4.61 -1.62 19.88
CA TRP A 193 -5.85 -2.14 20.43
C TRP A 193 -5.92 -1.96 21.94
N GLU A 194 -4.89 -2.34 22.69
CA GLU A 194 -4.87 -2.22 24.15
C GLU A 194 -5.01 -0.75 24.60
N LEU A 195 -4.28 0.17 23.96
CA LEU A 195 -4.26 1.59 24.27
C LEU A 195 -5.33 2.40 23.50
N ARG A 196 -6.30 1.75 22.86
CA ARG A 196 -7.27 2.42 21.97
C ARG A 196 -8.08 3.53 22.66
N TYR A 197 -8.39 3.37 23.95
CA TYR A 197 -9.14 4.38 24.71
C TYR A 197 -8.29 5.60 25.04
N GLU A 198 -6.97 5.45 25.10
CA GLU A 198 -6.03 6.56 25.30
C GLU A 198 -5.80 7.31 23.98
N PHE A 199 -5.64 6.58 22.87
CA PHE A 199 -5.42 7.18 21.55
C PHE A 199 -6.69 7.79 20.94
N PHE A 200 -7.85 7.19 21.17
CA PHE A 200 -9.12 7.59 20.56
C PHE A 200 -10.25 7.69 21.61
N PRO A 201 -10.13 8.59 22.61
CA PRO A 201 -11.06 8.67 23.74
C PRO A 201 -12.51 9.03 23.35
N HIS A 202 -12.74 9.59 22.15
CA HIS A 202 -14.05 9.98 21.65
C HIS A 202 -14.65 8.96 20.67
N LEU A 203 -13.97 7.82 20.46
CA LEU A 203 -14.44 6.73 19.62
C LEU A 203 -14.61 5.45 20.43
N VAL A 204 -15.53 4.61 19.96
CA VAL A 204 -15.68 3.25 20.46
C VAL A 204 -15.40 2.26 19.34
N LEU A 205 -14.22 1.64 19.37
CA LEU A 205 -13.89 0.55 18.45
C LEU A 205 -14.58 -0.74 18.91
N CYS A 206 -15.45 -1.29 18.08
CA CYS A 206 -16.20 -2.51 18.39
C CYS A 206 -15.33 -3.77 18.26
N GLY A 207 -15.71 -4.88 18.91
CA GLY A 207 -14.84 -6.06 19.05
C GLY A 207 -14.38 -6.74 17.76
N GLU A 208 -15.10 -6.61 16.63
CA GLU A 208 -14.63 -7.14 15.35
C GLU A 208 -13.45 -6.33 14.77
N VAL A 209 -13.28 -5.07 15.21
CA VAL A 209 -12.20 -4.18 14.77
C VAL A 209 -10.85 -4.66 15.26
N GLU A 210 -10.74 -5.32 16.42
CA GLU A 210 -9.49 -5.88 16.94
C GLU A 210 -8.81 -6.84 15.94
N LYS A 211 -9.59 -7.81 15.46
CA LYS A 211 -9.12 -8.82 14.50
C LYS A 211 -8.77 -8.17 13.16
N GLN A 212 -9.51 -7.13 12.79
CA GLN A 212 -9.26 -6.38 11.55
C GLN A 212 -7.99 -5.56 11.64
N LEU A 213 -7.76 -4.85 12.76
CA LEU A 213 -6.51 -4.16 13.05
C LEU A 213 -5.35 -5.14 13.04
N THR A 214 -5.46 -6.29 13.71
CA THR A 214 -4.37 -7.29 13.73
C THR A 214 -4.02 -7.78 12.32
N ARG A 215 -5.04 -8.09 11.52
CA ARG A 215 -4.86 -8.55 10.13
C ARG A 215 -4.30 -7.47 9.21
N LEU A 216 -4.77 -6.24 9.35
CA LEU A 216 -4.35 -5.10 8.53
C LEU A 216 -3.02 -4.51 9.01
N GLY A 217 -2.71 -4.63 10.29
CA GLY A 217 -1.50 -4.14 10.94
C GLY A 217 -0.24 -4.81 10.42
N ILE A 218 -0.33 -6.10 10.04
CA ILE A 218 0.72 -6.80 9.27
C ILE A 218 1.14 -6.00 8.02
N GLN A 219 0.24 -5.20 7.47
CA GLN A 219 0.44 -4.38 6.28
C GLN A 219 0.67 -2.93 6.71
N SER A 220 1.94 -2.57 6.95
CA SER A 220 2.37 -1.26 7.50
C SER A 220 1.61 -0.07 6.92
N LYS A 221 1.51 0.00 5.58
CA LYS A 221 0.78 1.08 4.88
C LYS A 221 -0.67 1.22 5.34
N PHE A 222 -1.40 0.12 5.47
CA PHE A 222 -2.78 0.19 5.93
C PHE A 222 -2.85 0.60 7.39
N PHE A 223 -1.89 0.19 8.20
CA PHE A 223 -1.85 0.54 9.60
C PHE A 223 -1.72 2.05 9.83
N ASP A 224 -0.78 2.71 9.15
CA ASP A 224 -0.58 4.16 9.27
C ASP A 224 -1.79 4.94 8.74
N GLN A 225 -2.34 4.51 7.60
CA GLN A 225 -3.58 5.06 7.04
C GLN A 225 -4.77 4.89 7.99
N ILE A 226 -4.84 3.77 8.71
CA ILE A 226 -5.90 3.50 9.69
C ILE A 226 -5.78 4.44 10.89
N ILE A 227 -4.58 4.56 11.46
CA ILE A 227 -4.34 5.46 12.60
C ILE A 227 -4.71 6.88 12.22
N GLU A 228 -4.28 7.35 11.04
CA GLU A 228 -4.55 8.71 10.59
C GLU A 228 -6.06 8.99 10.43
N LYS A 229 -6.82 8.06 9.84
CA LYS A 229 -8.28 8.22 9.73
C LYS A 229 -9.01 8.10 11.06
N LEU A 230 -8.54 7.25 11.98
CA LEU A 230 -9.09 7.19 13.34
C LEU A 230 -8.81 8.47 14.12
N LYS A 231 -7.61 9.07 14.00
CA LYS A 231 -7.29 10.37 14.62
C LYS A 231 -8.23 11.47 14.13
N ARG A 232 -8.42 11.60 12.81
CA ARG A 232 -9.33 12.60 12.23
C ARG A 232 -10.78 12.39 12.65
N LEU A 233 -11.24 11.14 12.68
CA LEU A 233 -12.59 10.82 13.15
C LEU A 233 -12.75 11.11 14.65
N ASN A 234 -11.72 10.84 15.45
CA ASN A 234 -11.70 11.16 16.89
C ASN A 234 -11.76 12.68 17.12
N GLU A 235 -11.00 13.47 16.37
CA GLU A 235 -11.08 14.94 16.44
C GLU A 235 -12.45 15.47 16.01
N TYR A 236 -13.05 14.90 14.98
CA TYR A 236 -14.44 15.22 14.63
C TYR A 236 -15.40 14.89 15.80
N ALA A 237 -15.30 13.69 16.37
CA ALA A 237 -16.15 13.24 17.48
C ALA A 237 -15.96 14.12 18.73
N LYS A 238 -14.73 14.51 19.03
CA LYS A 238 -14.40 15.46 20.11
C LYS A 238 -15.15 16.78 19.99
N ASN A 239 -15.30 17.29 18.76
CA ASN A 239 -15.97 18.57 18.52
C ASN A 239 -17.49 18.44 18.29
N TRP A 240 -17.99 17.22 18.10
CA TRP A 240 -19.41 16.94 17.98
C TRP A 240 -20.02 16.66 19.36
N GLN A 241 -20.39 17.73 20.06
CA GLN A 241 -20.95 17.67 21.41
C GLN A 241 -22.46 17.92 21.48
N ASN A 242 -23.08 18.37 20.37
CA ASN A 242 -24.51 18.63 20.29
C ASN A 242 -25.04 18.50 18.86
N GLY A 243 -26.35 18.33 18.75
CA GLY A 243 -27.08 18.25 17.50
C GLY A 243 -26.80 16.97 16.71
N SER A 244 -27.45 16.85 15.56
CA SER A 244 -27.30 15.67 14.71
C SER A 244 -25.93 15.59 14.04
N TYR A 245 -25.53 14.37 13.74
CA TYR A 245 -24.32 14.06 13.00
C TYR A 245 -24.35 14.70 11.60
N SER A 246 -23.19 15.07 11.05
CA SER A 246 -23.09 15.74 9.76
C SER A 246 -21.94 15.24 8.90
N ASP A 247 -22.30 14.61 7.76
CA ASP A 247 -21.34 14.19 6.73
C ASP A 247 -20.52 15.39 6.22
N THR A 248 -21.15 16.54 6.03
CA THR A 248 -20.50 17.76 5.52
C THR A 248 -19.44 18.27 6.49
N LYS A 249 -19.74 18.29 7.79
CA LYS A 249 -18.74 18.66 8.81
C LYS A 249 -17.63 17.63 8.88
N ALA A 250 -17.94 16.33 8.87
CA ALA A 250 -16.91 15.29 8.86
C ALA A 250 -15.93 15.43 7.66
N LYS A 251 -16.43 15.82 6.49
CA LYS A 251 -15.59 16.10 5.30
C LYS A 251 -14.61 17.24 5.49
N GLN A 252 -14.92 18.25 6.31
CA GLN A 252 -14.00 19.34 6.63
C GLN A 252 -12.77 18.86 7.42
N TYR A 253 -12.87 17.72 8.13
CA TYR A 253 -11.74 17.04 8.79
C TYR A 253 -10.95 16.13 7.82
N GLY A 254 -11.22 16.21 6.51
CA GLY A 254 -10.57 15.37 5.50
C GLY A 254 -11.03 13.90 5.53
N LEU A 255 -12.28 13.65 5.93
CA LEU A 255 -12.92 12.35 5.92
C LEU A 255 -13.88 12.25 4.72
N ASP A 256 -13.57 11.40 3.74
CA ASP A 256 -14.50 11.12 2.63
C ASP A 256 -15.62 10.19 3.10
N VAL A 257 -16.69 10.77 3.63
CA VAL A 257 -17.84 10.04 4.19
C VAL A 257 -18.99 9.93 3.20
N SER A 258 -19.61 8.75 3.14
CA SER A 258 -20.92 8.53 2.54
C SER A 258 -21.71 7.43 3.24
N GLY A 259 -23.03 7.38 2.99
CA GLY A 259 -23.89 6.26 3.38
C GLY A 259 -23.96 5.15 2.33
N GLU A 260 -24.46 4.00 2.73
CA GLU A 260 -24.83 2.92 1.79
C GLU A 260 -26.15 3.23 1.08
N SER A 261 -26.28 2.79 -0.17
CA SER A 261 -27.54 2.94 -0.91
C SER A 261 -28.64 2.04 -0.34
N GLU A 262 -29.90 2.45 -0.49
CA GLU A 262 -31.06 1.67 -0.05
C GLU A 262 -31.06 0.26 -0.65
N GLY A 263 -30.75 0.14 -1.95
CA GLY A 263 -30.62 -1.17 -2.63
C GLY A 263 -29.53 -2.05 -2.01
N THR A 264 -28.38 -1.48 -1.64
CA THR A 264 -27.33 -2.21 -0.93
C THR A 264 -27.81 -2.62 0.46
N LEU A 265 -28.45 -1.74 1.22
CA LEU A 265 -28.92 -2.06 2.57
C LEU A 265 -30.01 -3.14 2.56
N LYS A 266 -30.91 -3.13 1.58
CA LYS A 266 -31.94 -4.16 1.41
C LYS A 266 -31.34 -5.54 1.15
N LYS A 267 -30.30 -5.63 0.31
CA LYS A 267 -29.68 -6.91 -0.08
C LYS A 267 -28.57 -7.38 0.87
N TYR A 268 -27.74 -6.46 1.35
CA TYR A 268 -26.50 -6.73 2.09
C TYR A 268 -26.42 -6.03 3.46
N GLY A 269 -27.52 -5.45 3.95
CA GLY A 269 -27.54 -4.73 5.24
C GLY A 269 -27.11 -5.58 6.43
N ARG A 270 -27.28 -6.91 6.37
CA ARG A 270 -26.76 -7.84 7.40
C ARG A 270 -25.23 -7.74 7.57
N GLN A 271 -24.49 -7.43 6.50
CA GLN A 271 -23.03 -7.25 6.57
C GLN A 271 -22.63 -5.93 7.25
N ARG A 272 -23.55 -4.96 7.36
CA ARG A 272 -23.33 -3.67 8.04
C ARG A 272 -23.87 -3.68 9.47
N LYS A 273 -24.30 -4.83 9.98
CA LYS A 273 -24.77 -4.99 11.37
C LYS A 273 -23.64 -5.48 12.26
N PHE A 274 -23.02 -4.56 12.99
CA PHE A 274 -21.94 -4.87 13.92
C PHE A 274 -22.43 -4.83 15.37
N ARG A 275 -21.71 -5.54 16.25
CA ARG A 275 -22.05 -5.59 17.68
C ARG A 275 -21.43 -4.40 18.40
N LEU A 276 -22.25 -3.63 19.09
CA LEU A 276 -21.82 -2.64 20.07
C LEU A 276 -21.23 -3.34 21.31
N PRO A 277 -20.52 -2.63 22.22
CA PRO A 277 -20.00 -3.20 23.46
C PRO A 277 -21.07 -3.88 24.33
N ASN A 278 -22.30 -3.34 24.32
CA ASN A 278 -23.45 -3.93 25.01
C ASN A 278 -24.03 -5.19 24.32
N LYS A 279 -23.34 -5.74 23.32
CA LYS A 279 -23.70 -6.92 22.51
C LYS A 279 -24.90 -6.75 21.58
N LYS A 280 -25.61 -5.61 21.61
CA LYS A 280 -26.67 -5.29 20.64
C LYS A 280 -26.07 -5.10 19.26
N LYS A 281 -26.80 -5.52 18.22
CA LYS A 281 -26.41 -5.29 16.83
C LYS A 281 -27.03 -3.99 16.35
N GLN A 282 -26.19 -3.08 15.85
CA GLN A 282 -26.63 -1.82 15.27
C GLN A 282 -26.24 -1.78 13.79
N LEU A 283 -26.96 -0.99 12.99
CA LEU A 283 -26.64 -0.77 11.58
C LEU A 283 -25.61 0.36 11.44
N PHE A 284 -24.49 0.07 10.76
CA PHE A 284 -23.40 1.01 10.51
C PHE A 284 -23.40 1.35 9.01
N GLU A 285 -24.36 2.18 8.61
CA GLU A 285 -24.54 2.55 7.19
C GLU A 285 -23.48 3.55 6.70
N LYS A 286 -22.98 4.40 7.58
CA LYS A 286 -22.00 5.43 7.24
C LYS A 286 -20.63 4.79 7.12
N HIS A 287 -19.86 5.23 6.14
CA HIS A 287 -18.51 4.76 5.96
C HIS A 287 -17.56 5.84 5.45
N ILE A 288 -16.31 5.79 5.93
CA ILE A 288 -15.20 6.59 5.41
C ILE A 288 -14.52 5.79 4.29
N LYS A 289 -14.23 6.44 3.16
CA LYS A 289 -13.45 5.89 2.06
C LYS A 289 -12.01 6.36 2.16
N THR A 290 -11.06 5.41 2.11
CA THR A 290 -9.64 5.76 2.03
C THR A 290 -8.89 4.68 1.26
N GLY A 291 -8.51 4.99 0.01
CA GLY A 291 -8.04 3.98 -0.94
C GLY A 291 -8.98 2.77 -1.01
N ASN A 292 -8.44 1.57 -0.77
CA ASN A 292 -9.17 0.30 -0.76
C ASN A 292 -9.85 -0.01 0.58
N LEU A 293 -9.70 0.83 1.61
CA LEU A 293 -10.28 0.63 2.92
C LEU A 293 -11.61 1.38 3.06
N ARG A 294 -12.50 0.78 3.87
CA ARG A 294 -13.78 1.31 4.31
C ARG A 294 -13.85 1.20 5.83
N PHE A 295 -14.27 2.29 6.47
CA PHE A 295 -14.47 2.35 7.92
C PHE A 295 -15.96 2.49 8.15
N HIS A 296 -16.68 1.41 8.44
CA HIS A 296 -18.10 1.54 8.77
C HIS A 296 -18.25 1.98 10.22
N PHE A 297 -19.02 3.05 10.41
CA PHE A 297 -19.26 3.65 11.72
C PHE A 297 -20.75 3.95 11.93
N TYR A 298 -21.13 4.08 13.20
CA TYR A 298 -22.46 4.45 13.65
C TYR A 298 -22.30 5.64 14.59
N PRO A 299 -22.77 6.85 14.18
CA PRO A 299 -22.86 7.99 15.08
C PRO A 299 -24.11 7.85 15.95
N ASP A 300 -23.91 7.73 17.26
CA ASP A 300 -24.99 7.73 18.24
C ASP A 300 -25.26 9.17 18.66
N GLU A 301 -26.35 9.76 18.17
CA GLU A 301 -26.71 11.15 18.46
C GLU A 301 -27.23 11.35 19.89
N GLU A 302 -27.64 10.27 20.58
CA GLU A 302 -28.06 10.36 21.97
C GLU A 302 -26.84 10.53 22.88
N SER A 303 -25.84 9.67 22.70
CA SER A 303 -24.61 9.70 23.52
C SER A 303 -23.48 10.54 22.91
N HIS A 304 -23.68 11.13 21.73
CA HIS A 304 -22.66 11.84 20.95
C HIS A 304 -21.35 11.03 20.81
N THR A 305 -21.50 9.72 20.63
CA THR A 305 -20.39 8.77 20.54
C THR A 305 -20.36 8.15 19.15
N ILE A 306 -19.17 8.05 18.55
CA ILE A 306 -19.01 7.36 17.27
C ILE A 306 -18.49 5.96 17.52
N TYR A 307 -19.29 4.97 17.13
CA TYR A 307 -18.90 3.57 17.16
C TYR A 307 -18.31 3.17 15.82
N VAL A 308 -17.14 2.54 15.81
CA VAL A 308 -16.52 1.98 14.60
C VAL A 308 -16.70 0.46 14.62
N GLY A 309 -17.43 -0.07 13.63
CA GLY A 309 -17.84 -1.46 13.56
C GLY A 309 -16.97 -2.31 12.63
N TYR A 310 -16.35 -1.68 11.64
CA TYR A 310 -15.54 -2.36 10.64
C TYR A 310 -14.49 -1.46 10.02
N ILE A 311 -13.30 -2.01 9.81
CA ILE A 311 -12.18 -1.46 9.06
C ILE A 311 -11.67 -2.56 8.12
N GLY A 312 -11.73 -2.32 6.82
CA GLY A 312 -11.26 -3.30 5.85
C GLY A 312 -11.65 -3.00 4.42
N SER A 313 -11.49 -3.99 3.54
CA SER A 313 -11.90 -3.88 2.14
C SER A 313 -13.39 -3.60 1.99
N HIS A 314 -13.79 -3.18 0.79
CA HIS A 314 -15.19 -2.95 0.45
C HIS A 314 -16.06 -4.19 0.75
N LEU A 315 -17.17 -3.99 1.46
CA LEU A 315 -18.18 -5.02 1.68
C LEU A 315 -19.04 -5.20 0.40
N SER A 316 -19.78 -6.30 0.29
CA SER A 316 -20.58 -6.56 -0.92
C SER A 316 -21.62 -5.46 -1.12
N THR A 317 -21.77 -4.96 -2.35
CA THR A 317 -22.79 -3.97 -2.73
C THR A 317 -23.57 -4.41 -3.96
N VAL A 318 -24.72 -3.78 -4.20
CA VAL A 318 -25.39 -3.97 -5.50
C VAL A 318 -24.54 -3.30 -6.58
N LYS A 319 -24.31 -4.00 -7.70
CA LYS A 319 -23.72 -3.36 -8.87
C LYS A 319 -24.79 -2.46 -9.47
N PHE A 320 -24.49 -1.17 -9.60
CA PHE A 320 -25.28 -0.31 -10.48
C PHE A 320 -25.09 -0.87 -11.90
N LYS A 321 -26.19 -1.25 -12.55
CA LYS A 321 -26.21 -1.62 -13.96
C LYS A 321 -26.27 -0.37 -14.79
#